data_AF-A0A181Z6G5-F1
#
_entry.id   AF-A0A181Z6G5-F1
#
_cell.length_a   1.000
_cell.length_b   1.000
_cell.length_c   1.000
_cell.angle_alpha   90.00
_cell.angle_beta   90.00
_cell.angle_gamma   90.00
#
_symmetry.space_group_name_H-M   'P 1'
#
loop_
_entity.id
_entity.type
_entity.pdbx_description
1 polymer ?
#
loop_
_entity_poly.entity_id
_entity_poly.type
_entity_poly.pdbx_seq_one_letter_code
_entity_poly.pdbx_strand_id
1 'polypeptide(L)'
;MVQYRVRPESLGEVAQMLRSVVATFDGHISETDAAVRNVVDTAWKGEDATAFQSTWGEFQASSAVLRGVLESLAVRLMSAETAYHGNETSLGGAFADTRSQLTPQTARDKAGLSDRVTADEQRAEAVWTDLEEDRT
;
A
#
# COMPACT_ATOMS: atom_id res chain seq x y z
N MET A 1 -21.75 -6.37 -0.60
CA MET A 1 -20.58 -5.64 -1.15
C MET A 1 -19.33 -6.42 -0.76
N VAL A 2 -18.64 -7.05 -1.71
CA VAL A 2 -17.40 -7.79 -1.42
C VAL A 2 -16.28 -6.77 -1.38
N GLN A 3 -15.63 -6.62 -0.24
CA GLN A 3 -14.50 -5.71 -0.08
C GLN A 3 -13.29 -6.35 -0.77
N TYR A 4 -12.93 -5.87 -1.97
CA TYR A 4 -11.77 -6.36 -2.72
C TYR A 4 -10.51 -5.78 -2.06
N ARG A 5 -10.05 -6.40 -0.97
CA ARG A 5 -8.73 -6.12 -0.42
C ARG A 5 -7.70 -6.87 -1.26
N VAL A 6 -6.97 -6.14 -2.09
CA VAL A 6 -5.63 -6.60 -2.51
C VAL A 6 -4.86 -6.84 -1.21
N ARG A 7 -4.08 -7.92 -1.11
CA ARG A 7 -3.23 -8.19 0.05
C ARG A 7 -1.89 -7.47 -0.18
N PRO A 8 -1.67 -6.22 0.29
CA PRO A 8 -0.41 -5.50 0.11
C PRO A 8 0.82 -6.33 0.50
N GLU A 9 0.65 -7.21 1.48
CA GLU A 9 1.66 -8.09 2.07
C GLU A 9 2.26 -9.03 1.02
N SER A 10 1.44 -9.45 0.05
CA SER A 10 1.91 -10.27 -1.08
C SER A 10 2.83 -9.50 -2.02
N LEU A 11 2.74 -8.17 -2.10
CA LEU A 11 3.65 -7.34 -2.89
C LEU A 11 5.04 -7.27 -2.23
N GLY A 12 5.08 -7.14 -0.91
CA GLY A 12 6.30 -7.17 -0.11
C GLY A 12 7.01 -8.53 -0.19
N GLU A 13 6.25 -9.62 -0.08
CA GLU A 13 6.76 -10.99 -0.24
C GLU A 13 7.39 -11.21 -1.63
N VAL A 14 6.71 -10.78 -2.70
CA VAL A 14 7.24 -10.89 -4.07
C VAL A 14 8.48 -10.02 -4.25
N ALA A 15 8.52 -8.82 -3.67
CA ALA A 15 9.71 -7.96 -3.71
C ALA A 15 10.92 -8.62 -3.02
N GLN A 16 10.72 -9.31 -1.89
CA GLN A 16 11.79 -10.07 -1.24
C GLN A 16 12.21 -11.29 -2.07
N MET A 17 11.26 -12.00 -2.67
CA MET A 17 11.57 -13.11 -3.56
C MET A 17 12.42 -12.65 -4.75
N LEU A 18 12.08 -11.51 -5.37
CA LEU A 18 12.86 -10.92 -6.45
C LEU A 18 14.29 -10.58 -6.00
N ARG A 19 14.48 -10.03 -4.79
CA ARG A 19 15.82 -9.79 -4.24
C ARG A 19 16.63 -11.07 -4.05
N SER A 20 16.00 -12.14 -3.58
CA SER A 20 16.67 -13.44 -3.45
C SER A 20 17.07 -14.02 -4.82
N VAL A 21 16.20 -13.85 -5.83
CA VAL A 21 16.50 -14.26 -7.20
C VAL A 21 17.67 -13.46 -7.77
N VAL A 22 17.71 -12.15 -7.56
CA VAL A 22 18.85 -11.30 -7.96
C VAL A 22 20.16 -11.77 -7.31
N ALA A 23 20.15 -12.04 -6.00
CA ALA A 23 21.35 -12.54 -5.31
C ALA A 23 21.83 -13.90 -5.86
N THR A 24 20.90 -14.79 -6.19
CA THR A 24 21.22 -16.11 -6.79
C THR A 24 21.77 -15.94 -8.21
N PHE A 25 21.15 -15.06 -9.00
CA PHE A 25 21.59 -14.72 -10.34
C PHE A 25 23.01 -14.16 -10.34
N ASP A 26 23.31 -13.21 -9.44
CA ASP A 26 24.64 -12.61 -9.30
C ASP A 26 25.69 -13.67 -8.91
N GLY A 27 25.32 -14.64 -8.05
CA GLY A 27 26.15 -15.80 -7.72
C GLY A 27 26.49 -16.63 -8.95
N HIS A 28 25.49 -17.03 -9.74
CA HIS A 28 25.71 -17.84 -10.95
C HIS A 28 26.56 -17.10 -12.00
N ILE A 29 26.34 -15.80 -12.18
CA ILE A 29 27.15 -15.00 -13.11
C ILE A 29 28.61 -14.96 -12.64
N SER A 30 28.86 -14.75 -11.34
CA SER A 30 30.21 -14.73 -10.78
C SER A 30 30.94 -16.08 -10.93
N GLU A 31 30.25 -17.20 -10.65
CA GLU A 31 30.81 -18.54 -10.82
C GLU A 31 31.16 -18.83 -12.28
N THR A 32 30.26 -18.46 -13.19
CA THR A 32 30.47 -18.67 -14.62
C THR A 32 31.60 -17.79 -15.15
N ASP A 33 31.70 -16.54 -14.70
CA ASP A 33 32.80 -15.63 -15.08
C ASP A 33 34.16 -16.16 -14.61
N ALA A 34 34.24 -16.72 -13.41
CA ALA A 34 35.45 -17.35 -12.91
C ALA A 34 35.86 -18.56 -13.79
N ALA A 35 34.89 -19.41 -14.16
CA ALA A 35 35.13 -20.54 -15.05
C ALA A 35 35.59 -20.10 -16.45
N VAL A 36 34.94 -19.07 -17.02
CA VAL A 36 35.28 -18.51 -18.33
C VAL A 36 36.68 -17.92 -18.33
N ARG A 37 37.04 -17.09 -17.33
CA ARG A 37 38.40 -16.55 -17.21
C ARG A 37 39.43 -17.65 -17.11
N ASN A 38 39.18 -18.69 -16.31
CA ASN A 38 40.09 -19.82 -16.21
C ASN A 38 40.33 -20.48 -17.57
N VAL A 39 39.31 -20.72 -18.39
CA VAL A 39 39.46 -21.38 -19.69
C VAL A 39 40.16 -20.48 -20.72
N VAL A 40 39.73 -19.23 -20.82
CA VAL A 40 40.20 -18.28 -21.85
C VAL A 40 41.59 -17.74 -21.53
N ASP A 41 41.91 -17.50 -20.25
CA ASP A 41 43.21 -16.94 -19.89
C ASP A 41 44.31 -18.00 -19.90
N THR A 42 44.00 -19.26 -19.56
CA THR A 42 45.04 -20.29 -19.40
C THR A 42 45.33 -21.12 -20.65
N ALA A 43 44.33 -21.48 -21.45
CA ALA A 43 44.49 -22.53 -22.46
C ALA A 43 44.04 -22.14 -23.87
N TRP A 44 43.05 -21.25 -24.00
CA TRP A 44 42.46 -20.92 -25.30
C TRP A 44 42.98 -19.59 -25.83
N LYS A 45 43.79 -19.62 -26.90
CA LYS A 45 44.34 -18.44 -27.59
C LYS A 45 43.98 -18.47 -29.07
N GLY A 46 43.87 -17.30 -29.68
CA GLY A 46 43.54 -17.14 -31.10
C GLY A 46 42.32 -16.25 -31.33
N GLU A 47 41.93 -16.12 -32.59
CA GLU A 47 40.80 -15.28 -33.03
C GLU A 47 39.48 -15.73 -32.39
N ASP A 48 39.24 -17.04 -32.31
CA ASP A 48 38.02 -17.60 -31.69
C ASP A 48 37.92 -17.25 -30.19
N ALA A 49 39.04 -17.24 -29.48
CA ALA A 49 39.07 -16.86 -28.06
C ALA A 49 38.72 -15.38 -27.88
N THR A 50 39.21 -14.50 -28.76
CA THR A 50 38.87 -13.07 -28.77
C THR A 50 37.39 -12.85 -29.10
N ALA A 51 36.86 -13.56 -30.11
CA ALA A 51 35.45 -13.50 -30.47
C ALA A 51 34.55 -13.94 -29.30
N PHE A 52 34.91 -15.05 -28.65
CA PHE A 52 34.22 -15.51 -27.46
C PHE A 52 34.27 -14.51 -26.30
N GLN A 53 35.42 -13.88 -26.03
CA GLN A 53 35.53 -12.82 -25.01
C GLN A 53 34.59 -11.65 -25.30
N SER A 54 34.47 -11.24 -26.57
CA SER A 54 33.54 -10.18 -26.98
C SER A 54 32.09 -10.57 -26.68
N THR A 55 31.66 -11.76 -27.12
CA THR A 55 30.30 -12.27 -26.86
C THR A 55 30.05 -12.46 -25.36
N TRP A 56 31.05 -12.88 -24.59
CA TRP A 56 30.96 -13.00 -23.14
C TRP A 56 30.75 -11.63 -22.47
N GLY A 57 31.45 -10.58 -22.94
CA GLY A 57 31.23 -9.21 -22.49
C GLY A 57 29.81 -8.71 -22.78
N GLU A 58 29.26 -9.01 -23.95
CA GLU A 58 27.87 -8.68 -24.31
C GLU A 58 26.85 -9.41 -23.42
N PHE A 59 27.11 -10.68 -23.11
CA PHE A 59 26.32 -11.46 -22.16
C PHE A 59 26.33 -10.83 -20.76
N GLN A 60 27.49 -10.41 -20.27
CA GLN A 60 27.60 -9.72 -18.97
C GLN A 60 26.83 -8.39 -18.96
N ALA A 61 26.96 -7.60 -20.03
CA ALA A 61 26.22 -6.35 -20.15
C ALA A 61 24.70 -6.58 -20.13
N SER A 62 24.22 -7.58 -20.87
CA SER A 62 22.80 -7.95 -20.89
C SER A 62 22.32 -8.47 -19.53
N SER A 63 23.17 -9.23 -18.84
CA SER A 63 22.91 -9.72 -17.48
C SER A 63 22.77 -8.58 -16.48
N ALA A 64 23.61 -7.55 -16.58
CA ALA A 64 23.52 -6.34 -15.75
C ALA A 64 22.21 -5.56 -16.00
N VAL A 65 21.75 -5.50 -17.25
CA VAL A 65 20.45 -4.89 -17.58
C VAL A 65 19.31 -5.68 -16.93
N LEU A 66 19.30 -7.00 -17.04
CA LEU A 66 18.29 -7.85 -16.39
C LEU A 66 18.27 -7.65 -14.88
N ARG A 67 19.46 -7.64 -14.24
CA ARG A 67 19.63 -7.35 -12.82
C ARG A 67 18.96 -6.02 -12.43
N GLY A 68 19.24 -4.95 -13.18
CA GLY A 68 18.65 -3.62 -12.94
C GLY A 68 17.13 -3.59 -13.10
N VAL A 69 16.57 -4.33 -14.06
CA VAL A 69 15.11 -4.46 -14.24
C VAL A 69 14.47 -5.16 -13.04
N LEU A 70 15.06 -6.26 -12.56
CA LEU A 70 14.54 -7.01 -11.41
C LEU A 70 14.61 -6.18 -10.12
N GLU A 71 15.69 -5.45 -9.90
CA GLU A 71 15.82 -4.55 -8.75
C GLU A 71 14.81 -3.39 -8.80
N SER A 72 14.64 -2.77 -9.98
CA SER A 72 13.65 -1.71 -10.19
C SER A 72 12.22 -2.21 -9.91
N LEU A 73 11.90 -3.43 -10.34
CA LEU A 73 10.61 -4.06 -10.05
C LEU A 73 10.42 -4.28 -8.55
N ALA A 74 11.43 -4.82 -7.85
CA ALA A 74 11.36 -5.03 -6.40
C ALA A 74 11.13 -3.71 -5.64
N VAL A 75 11.81 -2.62 -6.03
CA VAL A 75 11.61 -1.29 -5.44
C VAL A 75 10.20 -0.77 -5.69
N ARG A 76 9.68 -0.91 -6.90
CA ARG A 76 8.32 -0.49 -7.25
C ARG A 76 7.25 -1.25 -6.48
N LEU A 77 7.43 -2.55 -6.27
CA LEU A 77 6.51 -3.37 -5.47
C LEU A 77 6.46 -2.94 -4.00
N MET A 78 7.62 -2.68 -3.38
CA MET A 78 7.66 -2.14 -2.01
C MET A 78 7.04 -0.75 -1.91
N SER A 79 7.27 0.10 -2.91
CA SER A 79 6.67 1.44 -2.96
C SER A 79 5.15 1.35 -3.08
N ALA A 80 4.64 0.43 -3.89
CA ALA A 80 3.21 0.16 -4.03
C ALA A 80 2.58 -0.37 -2.73
N GLU A 81 3.25 -1.29 -2.03
CA GLU A 81 2.85 -1.77 -0.69
C GLU A 81 2.74 -0.60 0.31
N THR A 82 3.77 0.23 0.38
CA THR A 82 3.81 1.39 1.28
C THR A 82 2.72 2.41 0.95
N ALA A 83 2.51 2.70 -0.33
CA ALA A 83 1.45 3.59 -0.79
C ALA A 83 0.06 3.06 -0.45
N TYR A 84 -0.16 1.75 -0.57
CA TYR A 84 -1.42 1.12 -0.21
C TYR A 84 -1.69 1.22 1.31
N HIS A 85 -0.70 0.91 2.15
CA HIS A 85 -0.83 1.09 3.60
C HIS A 85 -1.11 2.55 3.99
N GLY A 86 -0.43 3.50 3.34
CA GLY A 86 -0.67 4.93 3.54
C GLY A 86 -2.10 5.34 3.19
N ASN A 87 -2.61 4.88 2.04
CA ASN A 87 -3.98 5.15 1.61
C ASN A 87 -5.02 4.53 2.55
N GLU A 88 -4.85 3.28 2.98
CA GLU A 88 -5.75 2.63 3.94
C GLU A 88 -5.77 3.36 5.30
N THR A 89 -4.61 3.81 5.78
CA THR A 89 -4.50 4.57 7.04
C THR A 89 -5.18 5.92 6.93
N SER A 90 -4.96 6.64 5.82
CA SER A 90 -5.58 7.94 5.54
C SER A 90 -7.10 7.84 5.42
N LEU A 91 -7.60 6.84 4.67
CA LEU A 91 -9.04 6.57 4.57
C LEU A 91 -9.63 6.20 5.93
N GLY A 92 -8.98 5.32 6.68
CA GLY A 92 -9.41 4.95 8.04
C GLY A 92 -9.50 6.15 8.98
N GLY A 93 -8.50 7.04 8.95
CA GLY A 93 -8.48 8.30 9.69
C GLY A 93 -9.62 9.23 9.27
N ALA A 94 -9.80 9.45 7.97
CA ALA A 94 -10.89 10.29 7.46
C ALA A 94 -12.29 9.76 7.83
N PHE A 95 -12.49 8.44 7.81
CA PHE A 95 -13.75 7.84 8.27
C PHE A 95 -13.93 7.95 9.78
N ALA A 96 -12.86 7.81 10.57
CA ALA A 96 -12.90 8.00 12.02
C ALA A 96 -13.22 9.46 12.39
N ASP A 97 -12.59 10.42 11.72
CA ASP A 97 -12.85 11.86 11.89
C ASP A 97 -14.29 12.21 11.47
N THR A 98 -14.75 11.71 10.33
CA THR A 98 -16.13 11.90 9.87
C THR A 98 -17.14 11.33 10.88
N ARG A 99 -16.88 10.12 11.40
CA ARG A 99 -17.72 9.52 12.45
C ARG A 99 -17.70 10.37 13.71
N SER A 100 -16.52 10.82 14.14
CA SER A 100 -16.34 11.66 15.32
C SER A 100 -17.00 13.03 15.19
N GLN A 101 -17.15 13.58 13.99
CA GLN A 101 -17.88 14.84 13.74
C GLN A 101 -19.40 14.64 13.69
N LEU A 102 -19.87 13.50 13.19
CA LEU A 102 -21.31 13.18 13.12
C LEU A 102 -21.92 12.89 14.50
N THR A 103 -21.19 12.24 15.41
CA THR A 103 -21.67 11.94 16.78
C THR A 103 -22.07 13.16 17.62
N PRO A 104 -21.23 14.20 17.78
CA PRO A 104 -21.57 15.38 18.58
C PRO A 104 -22.65 16.24 17.91
N GLN A 105 -22.75 16.22 16.58
CA GLN A 105 -23.81 16.94 15.85
C GLN A 105 -25.17 16.26 16.05
N THR A 106 -25.23 14.93 15.95
CA THR A 106 -26.44 14.16 16.24
C THR A 106 -26.87 14.27 17.71
N ALA A 107 -25.91 14.36 18.63
CA ALA A 107 -26.18 14.57 20.05
C ALA A 107 -26.73 15.99 20.33
N ARG A 108 -26.19 17.02 19.67
CA ARG A 108 -26.72 18.40 19.74
C ARG A 108 -28.13 18.51 19.17
N ASP A 109 -28.38 17.87 18.03
CA ASP A 109 -29.70 17.88 17.38
C ASP A 109 -30.75 17.17 18.25
N LYS A 110 -30.40 16.05 18.89
CA LYS A 110 -31.28 15.38 19.87
C LYS A 110 -31.55 16.24 21.11
N ALA A 111 -30.54 16.90 21.65
CA ALA A 111 -30.71 17.75 22.83
C ALA A 111 -31.64 18.95 22.53
N GLY A 112 -31.46 19.59 21.37
CA GLY A 112 -32.33 20.70 20.93
C GLY A 112 -33.76 20.26 20.59
N LEU A 113 -33.96 19.02 20.15
CA LEU A 113 -35.30 18.46 19.94
C LEU A 113 -36.02 18.19 21.27
N SER A 114 -35.31 17.62 22.25
CA SER A 114 -35.88 17.34 23.58
C SER A 114 -36.32 18.63 24.29
N ASP A 115 -35.50 19.68 24.23
CA ASP A 115 -35.78 20.97 24.86
C ASP A 115 -37.04 21.64 24.28
N ARG A 116 -37.22 21.54 22.96
CA ARG A 116 -38.42 22.04 22.25
C ARG A 116 -39.68 21.26 22.60
N VAL A 117 -39.58 19.93 22.71
CA VAL A 117 -40.71 19.08 23.10
C VAL A 117 -41.15 19.41 24.53
N THR A 118 -40.22 19.58 25.46
CA THR A 118 -40.56 19.99 26.84
C THR A 118 -41.18 21.38 26.92
N ALA A 119 -40.73 22.33 26.10
CA ALA A 119 -41.31 23.67 26.07
C ALA A 119 -42.74 23.68 25.49
N ASP A 120 -43.00 22.89 24.45
CA ASP A 120 -44.34 22.76 23.87
C ASP A 120 -45.31 22.02 24.81
N GLU A 121 -44.82 21.02 25.56
CA GLU A 121 -45.61 20.30 26.55
C GLU A 121 -46.01 21.20 27.73
N GLN A 122 -45.08 22.01 28.25
CA GLN A 122 -45.36 23.01 29.29
C GLN A 122 -46.35 24.08 28.82
N ARG A 123 -46.26 24.47 27.54
CA ARG A 123 -47.19 25.45 26.95
C ARG A 123 -48.59 24.86 26.76
N ALA A 124 -48.69 23.60 26.37
CA ALA A 124 -49.96 22.88 26.26
C ALA A 124 -50.64 22.72 27.61
N GLU A 125 -49.87 22.40 28.66
CA GLU A 125 -50.38 22.28 30.02
C GLU A 125 -50.91 23.62 30.55
N ALA A 126 -50.16 24.71 30.34
CA ALA A 126 -50.59 26.05 30.75
C ALA A 126 -51.91 26.49 30.07
N VAL A 127 -52.10 26.15 28.79
CA VAL A 127 -53.34 26.44 28.06
C VAL A 127 -54.50 25.61 28.60
N TRP A 128 -54.26 24.35 28.96
CA TRP A 128 -55.29 23.50 29.55
C TRP A 128 -55.71 23.96 30.95
N THR A 129 -54.75 24.38 31.79
CA THR A 129 -55.03 24.91 33.13
C THR A 129 -55.86 26.20 33.06
N ASP A 130 -55.53 27.11 32.14
CA ASP A 130 -56.27 28.38 31.93
C ASP A 130 -57.71 28.14 31.47
N LEU A 131 -57.93 27.11 30.63
CA LEU A 131 -59.26 26.68 30.18
C LEU A 131 -60.11 25.99 31.26
N GLU A 132 -59.48 25.38 32.26
CA GLU A 132 -60.17 24.78 33.40
C GLU A 132 -60.57 25.84 34.44
N GLU A 133 -59.74 26.87 34.66
CA GLU A 133 -60.07 27.98 35.57
C GLU A 133 -61.20 28.87 35.03
N ASP A 134 -61.30 29.08 33.72
CA ASP A 134 -62.37 29.89 33.08
C ASP A 134 -63.74 29.16 33.04
N ARG A 135 -63.81 27.92 33.55
CA ARG A 135 -65.00 27.07 33.56
C ARG A 135 -65.67 26.91 34.93
N THR A 136 -65.11 27.49 35.98
CA THR A 136 -65.64 27.54 37.35
C THR A 136 -66.08 28.93 37.76
#